data_AF-A0A9E5TVP2-F1
#
_entry.id   AF-A0A9E5TVP2-F1
#
_cell.length_a   1.000
_cell.length_b   1.000
_cell.length_c   1.000
_cell.angle_alpha   90.00
_cell.angle_beta   90.00
_cell.angle_gamma   90.00
#
_symmetry.space_group_name_H-M   'P 1'
#
loop_
_entity.id
_entity.type
_entity.pdbx_description
1 polymer ?
#
loop_
_entity_poly.entity_id
_entity_poly.type
_entity_poly.pdbx_seq_one_letter_code
_entity_poly.pdbx_strand_id
1 'polypeptide(L)'
;EMGHCTEQLMAAGALEAFLTPVQMKKNRPGVQLTVLCAPDALEAMEQALWTHTSTLGIRRALWQRSKLAREHRTVQTQWGQVRLKVAS
;
A
#
# COMPACT_ATOMS: atom_id res chain seq x y z
N GLU A 1 3.45 10.81 -11.90
CA GLU A 1 2.14 10.11 -12.05
C GLU A 1 1.96 9.01 -11.02
N MET A 2 2.77 7.94 -11.03
CA MET A 2 2.57 6.83 -10.09
C MET A 2 2.78 7.17 -8.61
N GLY A 3 3.74 8.04 -8.28
CA GLY A 3 3.91 8.51 -6.89
C GLY A 3 2.67 9.21 -6.34
N HIS A 4 2.02 10.04 -7.16
CA HIS A 4 0.76 10.69 -6.79
C HIS A 4 -0.36 9.66 -6.60
N CYS A 5 -0.51 8.69 -7.51
CA CYS A 5 -1.49 7.62 -7.36
C CYS A 5 -1.29 6.84 -6.04
N THR A 6 -0.04 6.50 -5.69
CA THR A 6 0.25 5.83 -4.41
C THR A 6 -0.11 6.69 -3.20
N GLU A 7 0.12 8.00 -3.23
CA GLU A 7 -0.30 8.91 -2.16
C GLU A 7 -1.83 8.96 -2.02
N GLN A 8 -2.56 9.04 -3.14
CA GLN A 8 -4.03 9.05 -3.12
C GLN A 8 -4.59 7.73 -2.58
N LEU A 9 -4.00 6.59 -2.93
CA LEU A 9 -4.38 5.28 -2.40
C LEU A 9 -4.15 5.19 -0.89
N MET A 10 -3.00 5.66 -0.41
CA MET A 10 -2.70 5.70 1.02
C MET A 10 -3.69 6.62 1.77
N ALA A 11 -4.01 7.78 1.20
CA ALA A 11 -5.01 8.71 1.77
C ALA A 11 -6.43 8.11 1.78
N ALA A 12 -6.78 7.30 0.78
CA ALA A 12 -8.06 6.60 0.68
C ALA A 12 -8.18 5.34 1.57
N GLY A 13 -7.15 5.02 2.36
CA GLY A 13 -7.19 3.93 3.33
C GLY A 13 -6.49 2.63 2.90
N ALA A 14 -5.63 2.67 1.88
CA ALA A 14 -4.75 1.54 1.59
C ALA A 14 -3.89 1.20 2.82
N LEU A 15 -3.75 -0.09 3.11
CA LEU A 15 -2.79 -0.59 4.10
C LEU A 15 -1.36 -0.51 3.57
N GLU A 16 -1.20 -0.70 2.26
CA GLU A 16 0.07 -0.62 1.55
C GLU A 16 -0.18 -0.42 0.05
N ALA A 17 0.68 0.34 -0.62
CA ALA A 17 0.72 0.45 -2.08
C ALA A 17 2.18 0.41 -2.54
N PHE A 18 2.50 -0.48 -3.47
CA PHE A 18 3.86 -0.64 -3.98
C PHE A 18 3.89 -0.92 -5.48
N LEU A 19 5.04 -0.63 -6.09
CA LEU A 19 5.27 -0.72 -7.52
C LEU A 19 6.35 -1.77 -7.82
N THR A 20 6.06 -2.70 -8.72
CA THR A 20 7.04 -3.65 -9.23
C THR A 20 7.34 -3.32 -10.69
N PRO A 21 8.60 -3.09 -11.10
CA PRO A 21 8.94 -2.90 -12.51
C PRO A 21 8.71 -4.20 -13.27
N VAL A 22 8.07 -4.11 -14.43
CA VAL A 22 7.74 -5.27 -15.28
C VAL A 22 7.99 -4.97 -16.75
N GLN A 23 8.31 -6.01 -17.52
CA GLN A 23 8.37 -5.94 -18.98
C GLN A 23 7.02 -6.35 -19.56
N MET A 24 6.41 -5.49 -20.38
CA MET A 24 5.12 -5.76 -21.02
C MET A 24 5.31 -6.12 -22.51
N LYS A 25 4.23 -6.61 -23.13
CA LYS A 25 4.16 -6.90 -24.58
C LYS A 25 4.59 -5.69 -25.41
N LYS A 26 4.99 -5.94 -26.66
CA LYS A 26 5.50 -4.91 -27.59
C LYS A 26 6.73 -4.17 -27.02
N ASN A 27 7.55 -4.87 -26.24
CA ASN A 27 8.77 -4.35 -25.62
C ASN A 27 8.57 -3.05 -24.80
N ARG A 28 7.44 -2.91 -24.10
CA ARG A 28 7.14 -1.72 -23.31
C ARG A 28 7.55 -1.91 -21.85
N PRO A 29 8.43 -1.05 -21.29
CA PRO A 29 8.65 -1.02 -19.85
C PRO A 29 7.37 -0.53 -19.17
N GLY A 30 6.99 -1.18 -18.07
CA GLY A 30 5.80 -0.84 -17.31
C GLY A 30 5.99 -1.09 -15.81
N VAL A 31 4.95 -0.81 -15.05
CA VAL A 31 4.90 -1.08 -13.62
C VAL A 31 3.62 -1.85 -13.28
N GLN A 32 3.75 -2.83 -12.40
CA GLN A 32 2.63 -3.44 -11.71
C GLN A 32 2.43 -2.69 -10.39
N LEU A 33 1.26 -2.07 -10.24
CA LEU A 33 0.83 -1.50 -8.97
C LEU A 33 0.06 -2.56 -8.18
N THR A 34 0.50 -2.82 -6.95
CA THR A 34 -0.18 -3.69 -6.00
C THR A 34 -0.63 -2.86 -4.81
N VAL A 35 -1.89 -3.03 -4.41
CA VAL A 35 -2.50 -2.34 -3.26
C VAL A 35 -3.05 -3.39 -2.31
N LEU A 36 -2.71 -3.27 -1.03
CA LEU A 36 -3.32 -4.05 0.04
C LEU A 36 -4.32 -3.16 0.76
N CYS A 37 -5.53 -3.64 0.95
CA CYS A 37 -6.58 -2.93 1.69
C CYS A 37 -7.39 -3.91 2.54
N ALA A 38 -8.16 -3.37 3.48
CA ALA A 38 -9.21 -4.15 4.14
C ALA A 38 -10.39 -4.36 3.18
N PRO A 39 -11.21 -5.42 3.34
CA PRO A 39 -12.28 -5.74 2.41
C PRO A 39 -13.35 -4.63 2.27
N ASP A 40 -13.59 -3.87 3.32
CA ASP A 40 -14.51 -2.73 3.38
C ASP A 40 -14.00 -1.50 2.60
N ALA A 41 -12.68 -1.36 2.41
CA ALA A 41 -12.08 -0.29 1.63
C ALA A 41 -11.98 -0.61 0.12
N LEU A 42 -12.43 -1.80 -0.32
CA LEU A 42 -12.23 -2.28 -1.69
C LEU A 42 -12.78 -1.32 -2.76
N GLU A 43 -14.01 -0.81 -2.57
CA GLU A 43 -14.65 0.10 -3.54
C GLU A 43 -13.89 1.42 -3.66
N ALA A 44 -13.40 1.96 -2.53
CA ALA A 44 -12.57 3.16 -2.53
C ALA A 44 -11.23 2.95 -3.26
N MET A 45 -10.62 1.77 -3.09
CA MET A 45 -9.38 1.42 -3.82
C MET A 45 -9.61 1.30 -5.32
N GLU A 46 -10.70 0.64 -5.73
CA GLU A 46 -11.05 0.53 -7.15
C GLU A 46 -11.29 1.91 -7.76
N GLN A 47 -12.08 2.77 -7.11
CA GLN A 47 -12.33 4.13 -7.57
C GLN A 47 -11.04 4.95 -7.69
N ALA A 48 -10.14 4.88 -6.72
CA ALA A 48 -8.85 5.57 -6.77
C ALA A 48 -7.98 5.06 -7.93
N LEU A 49 -7.94 3.74 -8.15
CA LEU A 49 -7.20 3.13 -9.27
C LEU A 49 -7.76 3.55 -10.62
N TRP A 50 -9.08 3.63 -10.78
CA TRP A 50 -9.71 4.13 -12.02
C TRP A 50 -9.43 5.61 -12.27
N THR A 51 -9.45 6.41 -11.20
CA THR A 51 -9.30 7.87 -11.29
C THR A 51 -7.85 8.26 -11.61
N HIS A 52 -6.89 7.56 -11.03
CA HIS A 52 -5.48 7.98 -11.05
C HIS A 52 -4.58 7.12 -11.94
N THR A 53 -5.13 6.14 -12.66
CA THR A 53 -4.38 5.32 -13.61
C THR A 53 -5.14 5.17 -14.92
N SER A 54 -4.43 4.77 -15.98
CA SER A 54 -5.05 4.44 -17.27
C SER A 54 -5.45 2.97 -17.38
N THR A 55 -5.52 2.22 -16.26
CA THR A 55 -5.87 0.80 -16.32
C THR A 55 -7.33 0.62 -16.74
N LEU A 56 -7.60 -0.44 -17.49
CA LEU A 56 -8.96 -0.83 -17.91
C LEU A 56 -9.48 -2.02 -17.11
N GLY A 57 -8.64 -2.58 -16.22
CA GLY A 57 -8.96 -3.78 -15.45
C GLY A 57 -8.18 -3.83 -14.15
N ILE A 58 -8.83 -4.29 -13.08
CA ILE A 58 -8.22 -4.57 -11.79
C ILE A 58 -8.44 -6.05 -11.49
N ARG A 59 -7.40 -6.72 -10.96
CA ARG A 59 -7.48 -8.10 -10.48
C ARG A 59 -7.41 -8.06 -8.96
N ARG A 60 -8.31 -8.78 -8.29
CA ARG A 60 -8.41 -8.82 -6.83
C ARG A 60 -8.48 -10.24 -6.31
N ALA A 61 -7.94 -10.43 -5.11
CA ALA A 61 -8.01 -11.68 -4.36
C ALA A 61 -8.06 -11.36 -2.86
N LEU A 62 -8.77 -12.17 -2.08
CA LEU A 62 -8.77 -12.08 -0.62
C LEU A 62 -7.64 -12.94 -0.05
N TRP A 63 -6.83 -12.35 0.81
CA TRP A 63 -5.70 -13.01 1.46
C TRP A 63 -5.91 -13.04 2.98
N GLN A 64 -5.64 -14.20 3.58
CA GLN A 64 -5.54 -14.31 5.04
C GLN A 64 -4.18 -13.82 5.50
N ARG A 65 -4.12 -13.19 6.69
CA ARG A 65 -2.88 -12.67 7.26
C ARG A 65 -2.80 -12.93 8.76
N SER A 66 -1.76 -13.63 9.17
CA SER A 66 -1.33 -13.69 10.57
C SER A 66 -0.51 -12.45 10.91
N LYS A 67 -0.76 -11.83 12.06
CA LYS A 67 -0.04 -10.65 12.54
C LYS A 67 0.34 -10.80 14.00
N LEU A 68 1.53 -10.33 14.35
CA LEU A 68 1.89 -10.09 15.74
C LEU A 68 1.06 -8.93 16.31
N ALA A 69 0.79 -8.97 17.61
CA ALA A 69 0.30 -7.81 18.33
C ALA A 69 1.41 -6.75 18.32
N ARG A 70 1.04 -5.47 18.26
CA ARG A 70 2.01 -4.38 18.25
C ARG A 70 1.60 -3.27 19.20
N GLU A 71 2.58 -2.69 19.85
CA GLU A 71 2.42 -1.51 20.68
C GLU A 71 3.57 -0.53 20.45
N HIS A 72 3.36 0.71 20.88
CA HIS A 72 4.38 1.73 20.87
C HIS A 72 4.81 2.04 22.30
N ARG A 73 6.12 1.95 22.56
CA ARG A 73 6.71 2.34 23.83
C ARG A 73 7.64 3.53 23.62
N THR A 74 7.60 4.51 24.49
CA THR A 74 8.57 5.60 24.50
C THR A 74 9.69 5.25 25.46
N VAL A 75 10.95 5.33 25.01
CA VAL A 75 12.14 5.11 25.85
C VAL A 75 12.99 6.36 25.93
N GLN A 76 13.58 6.60 27.09
CA GLN A 76 14.55 7.66 27.28
C GLN A 76 15.94 7.16 26.87
N THR A 77 16.59 7.88 25.96
CA THR A 77 18.00 7.68 25.60
C THR A 77 18.83 8.89 26.04
N GLN A 78 20.15 8.79 25.98
CA GLN A 78 21.05 9.93 26.24
C GLN A 78 20.87 11.08 25.25
N TRP A 79 20.22 10.83 24.10
CA TRP A 79 19.92 11.83 23.08
C TRP A 79 18.46 12.31 23.08
N GLY A 80 17.64 11.86 24.04
CA GLY A 80 16.23 12.22 24.15
C GLY A 80 15.27 11.03 24.02
N GLN A 81 13.98 11.34 23.92
CA GLN A 81 12.91 10.34 23.85
C GLN A 81 12.80 9.75 22.44
N VAL A 82 12.69 8.43 22.36
CA VAL A 82 12.50 7.69 21.09
C VAL A 82 11.28 6.79 21.21
N ARG A 83 10.44 6.79 20.16
CA ARG A 83 9.27 5.92 20.04
C ARG A 83 9.66 4.59 19.40
N LEU A 84 9.64 3.52 20.18
CA LEU A 84 9.87 2.15 19.73
C LEU A 84 8.56 1.47 19.30
N LYS A 85 8.65 0.64 18.27
CA LYS A 85 7.60 -0.31 17.88
C LYS A 85 7.99 -1.69 18.42
N VAL A 86 7.20 -2.23 19.33
CA VAL A 86 7.38 -3.60 19.85
C VAL A 86 6.33 -4.49 19.21
N ALA A 87 6.73 -5.66 18.73
CA ALA A 87 5.84 -6.64 18.11
C ALA A 87 6.08 -8.02 18.74
N SER A 88 5.01 -8.71 19.13
CA SER A 88 5.01 -10.00 19.84
C SER A 88 3.84 -10.87 19.45
#